data_AF-A0AA51IHM2-F1
#
_entry.id   AF-A0AA51IHM2-F1
#
_cell.length_a   1.000
_cell.length_b   1.000
_cell.length_c   1.000
_cell.angle_alpha   90.00
_cell.angle_beta   90.00
_cell.angle_gamma   90.00
#
_symmetry.space_group_name_H-M   'P 1'
#
loop_
_entity.id
_entity.type
_entity.pdbx_description
1 polymer ?
#
loop_
_entity_poly.entity_id
_entity_poly.type
_entity_poly.pdbx_seq_one_letter_code
_entity_poly.pdbx_strand_id
1 'polypeptide(L)'
;IQIKRTFEEKPGLKPIPNPVLTFEQAFQNYPEILQEIYKQDFKKPSPIQSQAWPVLLRGEDMIGIAQTGTGKTLAFLLPALIHIDGQPTPREEREGPTVLILAPTRELALQIDKEVSKYQYKGIKSVCLYGGGDRREQIKVVSKGVDIVIATPGRLNDLILARHLNIINFSYIVLDEADRMLDMGFEPQIRKSLFDVRPDRQTVMTSATWPSGVRRLAESYMKDPIQINVGSLDLAAVHTVTQKIMFVEEDDKDEALFEFIENMDPNDKIIIFCGKKVTARHIHTELCLKGIESQALHGDRDQSDREAALEDMVNGSVNILVATDVASRGIDIKDLTHVVNLDFPRNIEEYVHRVGR
;
A
#
# COMPACT_ATOMS: atom_id res chain seq x y z
N ILE A 1 19.10 -6.54 -5.62
CA ILE A 1 17.92 -7.34 -5.25
C ILE A 1 18.46 -8.60 -4.60
N GLN A 2 17.98 -8.96 -3.42
CA GLN A 2 18.29 -10.24 -2.79
C GLN A 2 17.06 -11.14 -2.89
N ILE A 3 17.24 -12.39 -3.28
CA ILE A 3 16.13 -13.33 -3.48
C ILE A 3 16.48 -14.61 -2.78
N LYS A 4 15.55 -15.14 -1.98
CA LYS A 4 15.73 -16.40 -1.27
C LYS A 4 14.39 -17.08 -1.02
N ARG A 5 14.41 -18.38 -0.78
CA ARG A 5 13.27 -19.06 -0.15
C ARG A 5 13.35 -18.83 1.36
N THR A 6 12.20 -18.59 1.98
CA THR A 6 12.11 -18.35 3.42
C THR A 6 11.79 -19.65 4.16
N PHE A 7 12.20 -19.77 5.43
CA PHE A 7 11.79 -20.86 6.36
C PHE A 7 12.32 -22.28 6.04
N GLU A 8 13.53 -22.37 5.48
CA GLU A 8 14.36 -23.58 5.21
C GLU A 8 14.30 -24.18 3.78
N GLU A 9 15.44 -24.70 3.32
CA GLU A 9 15.58 -25.44 2.06
C GLU A 9 15.04 -26.86 2.24
N LYS A 10 13.75 -27.06 1.95
CA LYS A 10 13.17 -28.40 1.86
C LYS A 10 13.61 -29.08 0.57
N PRO A 11 13.97 -30.38 0.58
CA PRO A 11 14.24 -31.12 -0.64
C PRO A 11 13.00 -31.13 -1.55
N GLY A 12 13.20 -30.90 -2.85
CA GLY A 12 12.13 -30.89 -3.86
C GLY A 12 11.51 -29.52 -4.19
N LEU A 13 12.00 -28.43 -3.59
CA LEU A 13 11.57 -27.08 -3.97
C LEU A 13 12.04 -26.72 -5.39
N LYS A 14 11.15 -26.10 -6.17
CA LYS A 14 11.47 -25.65 -7.53
C LYS A 14 12.59 -24.59 -7.49
N PRO A 15 13.44 -24.47 -8.53
CA PRO A 15 14.37 -23.36 -8.61
C PRO A 15 13.63 -22.01 -8.67
N ILE A 16 14.24 -21.01 -8.05
CA ILE A 16 13.80 -19.61 -8.16
C ILE A 16 13.92 -19.21 -9.64
N PRO A 17 12.89 -18.59 -10.24
CA PRO A 17 12.92 -18.30 -11.66
C PRO A 17 13.80 -17.09 -11.92
N ASN A 18 14.36 -17.04 -13.14
CA ASN A 18 15.11 -15.88 -13.58
C ASN A 18 14.18 -14.65 -13.69
N PRO A 19 14.67 -13.45 -13.37
CA PRO A 19 13.91 -12.22 -13.54
C PRO A 19 13.64 -11.94 -15.03
N VAL A 20 12.54 -11.27 -15.30
CA VAL A 20 12.22 -10.73 -16.63
C VAL A 20 12.73 -9.29 -16.76
N LEU A 21 13.19 -8.92 -17.95
CA LEU A 21 13.72 -7.60 -18.28
C LEU A 21 12.75 -6.78 -19.14
N THR A 22 11.79 -7.43 -19.78
CA THR A 22 10.79 -6.78 -20.64
C THR A 22 9.38 -7.28 -20.29
N PHE A 23 8.35 -6.53 -20.69
CA PHE A 23 6.96 -6.93 -20.42
C PHE A 23 6.57 -8.20 -21.18
N GLU A 24 7.06 -8.34 -22.41
CA GLU A 24 6.79 -9.47 -23.30
C GLU A 24 7.33 -10.78 -22.71
N GLN A 25 8.49 -10.75 -22.05
CA GLN A 25 9.03 -11.93 -21.38
C GLN A 25 8.09 -12.50 -20.30
N ALA A 26 7.30 -11.65 -19.64
CA ALA A 26 6.29 -12.10 -18.68
C ALA A 26 4.91 -12.34 -19.32
N PHE A 27 4.50 -11.50 -20.28
CA PHE A 27 3.11 -11.39 -20.69
C PHE A 27 2.85 -11.60 -22.19
N GLN A 28 3.80 -12.13 -22.97
CA GLN A 28 3.59 -12.42 -24.41
C GLN A 28 2.34 -13.27 -24.69
N ASN A 29 1.98 -14.17 -23.77
CA ASN A 29 0.80 -15.03 -23.90
C ASN A 29 -0.52 -14.34 -23.52
N TYR A 30 -0.44 -13.09 -23.05
CA TYR A 30 -1.57 -12.29 -22.56
C TYR A 30 -1.58 -10.93 -23.27
N PRO A 31 -1.91 -10.88 -24.58
CA PRO A 31 -1.81 -9.66 -25.38
C PRO A 31 -2.68 -8.50 -24.86
N GLU A 32 -3.86 -8.79 -24.30
CA GLU A 32 -4.71 -7.78 -23.66
C GLU A 32 -4.00 -7.11 -22.47
N ILE A 33 -3.29 -7.88 -21.64
CA ILE A 33 -2.51 -7.34 -20.52
C ILE A 33 -1.38 -6.45 -21.03
N LEU A 34 -0.65 -6.87 -22.08
CA LEU A 34 0.40 -6.05 -22.70
C LEU A 34 -0.15 -4.73 -23.22
N GLN A 35 -1.30 -4.75 -23.89
CA GLN A 35 -1.96 -3.53 -24.37
C GLN A 35 -2.28 -2.57 -23.22
N GLU A 36 -2.85 -3.07 -22.12
CA GLU A 36 -3.13 -2.24 -20.94
C GLU A 36 -1.85 -1.66 -20.31
N ILE A 37 -0.75 -2.43 -20.27
CA ILE A 37 0.55 -1.95 -19.78
C ILE A 37 1.07 -0.79 -20.64
N TYR A 38 1.05 -0.94 -21.98
CA TYR A 38 1.58 0.09 -22.87
C TYR A 38 0.76 1.39 -22.85
N LYS A 39 -0.54 1.32 -22.53
CA LYS A 39 -1.37 2.52 -22.34
C LYS A 39 -0.91 3.39 -21.16
N GLN A 40 -0.15 2.83 -20.22
CA GLN A 40 0.34 3.55 -19.04
C GLN A 40 1.74 4.16 -19.23
N ASP A 41 2.29 4.13 -20.46
CA ASP A 41 3.60 4.71 -20.81
C ASP A 41 4.79 4.21 -19.96
N PHE A 42 4.71 2.98 -19.43
CA PHE A 42 5.84 2.37 -18.74
C PHE A 42 6.95 1.98 -19.71
N LYS A 43 8.18 2.47 -19.46
CA LYS A 43 9.35 2.17 -20.32
C LYS A 43 9.88 0.75 -20.14
N LYS A 44 9.87 0.24 -18.91
CA LYS A 44 10.38 -1.10 -18.56
C LYS A 44 9.83 -1.55 -17.20
N PRO A 45 9.86 -2.85 -16.89
CA PRO A 45 9.49 -3.37 -15.57
C PRO A 45 10.37 -2.77 -14.46
N SER A 46 9.77 -2.50 -13.30
CA SER A 46 10.51 -2.13 -12.11
C SER A 46 11.27 -3.35 -11.52
N PRO A 47 12.30 -3.14 -10.68
CA PRO A 47 13.06 -4.25 -10.08
C PRO A 47 12.20 -5.29 -9.34
N ILE A 48 11.17 -4.84 -8.60
CA ILE A 48 10.26 -5.76 -7.90
C ILE A 48 9.39 -6.52 -8.90
N GLN A 49 8.88 -5.85 -9.94
CA GLN A 49 8.05 -6.45 -10.99
C GLN A 49 8.82 -7.53 -11.77
N SER A 50 10.06 -7.22 -12.16
CA SER A 50 10.96 -8.13 -12.89
C SER A 50 11.11 -9.50 -12.22
N GLN A 51 11.18 -9.55 -10.89
CA GLN A 51 11.31 -10.81 -10.17
C GLN A 51 9.95 -11.37 -9.71
N ALA A 52 8.98 -10.51 -9.40
CA ALA A 52 7.67 -10.92 -8.90
C ALA A 52 6.85 -11.66 -9.95
N TRP A 53 6.76 -11.15 -11.18
CA TRP A 53 5.91 -11.76 -12.20
C TRP A 53 6.24 -13.23 -12.52
N PRO A 54 7.51 -13.63 -12.77
CA PRO A 54 7.81 -15.04 -13.02
C PRO A 54 7.59 -15.93 -11.80
N VAL A 55 7.62 -15.39 -10.57
CA VAL A 55 7.25 -16.12 -9.35
C VAL A 55 5.74 -16.31 -9.30
N LEU A 56 4.99 -15.21 -9.41
CA LEU A 56 3.55 -15.19 -9.22
C LEU A 56 2.80 -15.92 -10.33
N LEU A 57 3.24 -15.80 -11.59
CA LEU A 57 2.64 -16.52 -12.73
C LEU A 57 2.84 -18.04 -12.66
N ARG A 58 3.75 -18.54 -11.81
CA ARG A 58 3.91 -19.98 -11.52
C ARG A 58 3.05 -20.47 -10.36
N GLY A 59 2.23 -19.60 -9.76
CA GLY A 59 1.36 -19.92 -8.63
C GLY A 59 2.11 -20.07 -7.30
N GLU A 60 3.33 -19.55 -7.17
CA GLU A 60 4.10 -19.59 -5.91
C GLU A 60 3.80 -18.37 -5.03
N ASP A 61 3.80 -18.58 -3.72
CA ASP A 61 3.68 -17.51 -2.73
C ASP A 61 4.91 -16.61 -2.75
N MET A 62 4.70 -15.32 -2.47
CA MET A 62 5.74 -14.31 -2.59
C MET A 62 5.69 -13.29 -1.46
N ILE A 63 6.87 -13.00 -0.91
CA ILE A 63 7.08 -11.88 0.03
C ILE A 63 7.89 -10.81 -0.70
N GLY A 64 7.32 -9.64 -0.92
CA GLY A 64 7.95 -8.51 -1.57
C GLY A 64 8.33 -7.42 -0.56
N ILE A 65 9.63 -7.30 -0.27
CA ILE A 65 10.16 -6.24 0.59
C ILE A 65 10.72 -5.13 -0.28
N ALA A 66 10.00 -4.04 -0.35
CA ALA A 66 10.37 -2.86 -1.12
C ALA A 66 9.65 -1.62 -0.59
N GLN A 67 10.25 -0.45 -0.80
CA GLN A 67 9.64 0.83 -0.44
C GLN A 67 8.35 1.10 -1.22
N THR A 68 7.51 2.00 -0.72
CA THR A 68 6.38 2.57 -1.47
C THR A 68 6.86 3.20 -2.78
N GLY A 69 5.98 3.29 -3.79
CA GLY A 69 6.33 3.86 -5.10
C GLY A 69 7.20 2.96 -6.00
N THR A 70 7.64 1.78 -5.54
CA THR A 70 8.49 0.87 -6.34
C THR A 70 7.73 0.01 -7.38
N GLY A 71 6.42 0.22 -7.51
CA GLY A 71 5.56 -0.52 -8.45
C GLY A 71 5.06 -1.87 -7.92
N LYS A 72 4.97 -2.04 -6.60
CA LYS A 72 4.44 -3.24 -5.93
C LYS A 72 3.01 -3.59 -6.38
N THR A 73 2.16 -2.58 -6.55
CA THR A 73 0.75 -2.78 -6.95
C THR A 73 0.64 -3.57 -8.26
N LEU A 74 1.37 -3.17 -9.30
CA LEU A 74 1.39 -3.91 -10.57
C LEU A 74 2.11 -5.25 -10.49
N ALA A 75 3.01 -5.42 -9.53
CA ALA A 75 3.69 -6.69 -9.32
C ALA A 75 2.69 -7.80 -8.95
N PHE A 76 1.70 -7.51 -8.10
CA PHE A 76 0.66 -8.47 -7.74
C PHE A 76 -0.63 -8.37 -8.57
N LEU A 77 -0.98 -7.19 -9.09
CA LEU A 77 -2.24 -6.98 -9.80
C LEU A 77 -2.30 -7.75 -11.13
N LEU A 78 -1.26 -7.65 -11.96
CA LEU A 78 -1.29 -8.27 -13.29
C LEU A 78 -1.35 -9.80 -13.22
N PRO A 79 -0.57 -10.48 -12.36
CA PRO A 79 -0.76 -11.90 -12.12
C PRO A 79 -2.14 -12.24 -11.53
N ALA A 80 -2.74 -11.39 -10.69
CA ALA A 80 -4.08 -11.62 -10.15
C ALA A 80 -5.16 -11.63 -11.24
N LEU A 81 -5.07 -10.75 -12.25
CA LEU A 81 -5.99 -10.75 -13.41
C LEU A 81 -5.91 -12.07 -14.19
N ILE A 82 -4.69 -12.56 -14.43
CA ILE A 82 -4.44 -13.84 -15.10
C ILE A 82 -4.91 -15.01 -14.23
N HIS A 83 -4.70 -14.93 -12.92
CA HIS A 83 -5.14 -15.96 -11.97
C HIS A 83 -6.67 -16.11 -11.96
N ILE A 84 -7.42 -15.00 -12.05
CA ILE A 84 -8.89 -15.03 -12.16
C ILE A 84 -9.33 -15.78 -13.41
N ASP A 85 -8.72 -15.48 -14.55
CA ASP A 85 -9.04 -16.09 -15.85
C ASP A 85 -8.63 -17.57 -15.90
N GLY A 86 -7.51 -17.92 -15.25
CA GLY A 86 -6.98 -19.29 -15.21
C GLY A 86 -7.62 -20.22 -14.18
N GLN A 87 -8.64 -19.80 -13.43
CA GLN A 87 -9.30 -20.71 -12.48
C GLN A 87 -10.10 -21.81 -13.23
N PRO A 88 -10.17 -23.03 -12.68
CA PRO A 88 -10.88 -24.14 -13.32
C PRO A 88 -12.38 -23.92 -13.54
N THR A 89 -13.05 -23.29 -12.58
CA THR A 89 -14.48 -22.96 -12.67
C THR A 89 -14.65 -21.65 -13.44
N PRO A 90 -15.53 -21.53 -14.45
CA PRO A 90 -15.82 -20.25 -15.12
C PRO A 90 -16.29 -19.17 -14.14
N ARG A 91 -16.04 -17.88 -14.44
CA ARG A 91 -16.37 -16.76 -13.53
C ARG A 91 -17.86 -16.64 -13.25
N GLU A 92 -18.68 -16.91 -14.25
CA GLU A 92 -20.15 -16.83 -14.21
C GLU A 92 -20.76 -17.87 -13.28
N GLU A 93 -20.03 -18.96 -13.01
CA GLU A 93 -20.45 -20.07 -12.15
C GLU A 93 -19.88 -19.97 -10.73
N ARG A 94 -18.98 -19.00 -10.46
CA ARG A 94 -18.37 -18.81 -9.14
C ARG A 94 -19.29 -18.00 -8.23
N GLU A 95 -19.43 -18.46 -7.00
CA GLU A 95 -20.05 -17.66 -5.94
C GLU A 95 -19.02 -16.75 -5.26
N GLY A 96 -19.12 -15.45 -5.50
CA GLY A 96 -18.25 -14.46 -4.87
C GLY A 96 -16.87 -14.29 -5.55
N PRO A 97 -16.05 -13.37 -5.01
CA PRO A 97 -14.78 -12.96 -5.61
C PRO A 97 -13.68 -14.02 -5.53
N THR A 98 -12.71 -13.91 -6.43
CA THR A 98 -11.52 -14.78 -6.51
C THR A 98 -10.28 -14.13 -5.87
N VAL A 99 -10.17 -12.80 -5.91
CA VAL A 99 -8.99 -12.05 -5.45
C VAL A 99 -9.36 -11.16 -4.26
N LEU A 100 -8.57 -11.23 -3.19
CA LEU A 100 -8.63 -10.30 -2.06
C LEU A 100 -7.33 -9.48 -1.99
N ILE A 101 -7.43 -8.16 -1.93
CA ILE A 101 -6.32 -7.25 -1.65
C ILE A 101 -6.62 -6.50 -0.36
N LEU A 102 -5.86 -6.78 0.70
CA LEU A 102 -5.95 -6.10 1.98
C LEU A 102 -4.95 -4.94 2.03
N ALA A 103 -5.45 -3.78 2.42
CA ALA A 103 -4.65 -2.58 2.67
C ALA A 103 -4.92 -2.04 4.10
N PRO A 104 -3.91 -1.47 4.79
CA PRO A 104 -4.04 -0.97 6.15
C PRO A 104 -4.99 0.23 6.28
N THR A 105 -5.01 1.10 5.27
CA THR A 105 -5.76 2.37 5.33
C THR A 105 -6.74 2.49 4.17
N ARG A 106 -7.75 3.35 4.35
CA ARG A 106 -8.72 3.68 3.30
C ARG A 106 -7.99 4.32 2.11
N GLU A 107 -7.07 5.22 2.40
CA GLU A 107 -6.31 5.98 1.42
C GLU A 107 -5.55 5.03 0.49
N LEU A 108 -4.82 4.06 1.06
CA LEU A 108 -4.11 3.06 0.25
C LEU A 108 -5.09 2.15 -0.51
N ALA A 109 -6.20 1.73 0.11
CA ALA A 109 -7.22 0.95 -0.58
C ALA A 109 -7.80 1.68 -1.80
N LEU A 110 -8.08 2.98 -1.68
CA LEU A 110 -8.55 3.82 -2.77
C LEU A 110 -7.48 4.03 -3.86
N GLN A 111 -6.21 4.15 -3.48
CA GLN A 111 -5.11 4.21 -4.45
C GLN A 111 -5.00 2.92 -5.25
N ILE A 112 -5.08 1.77 -4.59
CA ILE A 112 -5.10 0.46 -5.25
C ILE A 112 -6.32 0.33 -6.17
N ASP A 113 -7.49 0.78 -5.75
CA ASP A 113 -8.72 0.74 -6.57
C ASP A 113 -8.64 1.63 -7.82
N LYS A 114 -8.08 2.84 -7.66
CA LYS A 114 -7.76 3.71 -8.80
C LYS A 114 -6.77 3.05 -9.76
N GLU A 115 -5.76 2.35 -9.23
CA GLU A 115 -4.79 1.64 -10.06
C GLU A 115 -5.43 0.45 -10.79
N VAL A 116 -6.21 -0.38 -10.09
CA VAL A 116 -6.94 -1.53 -10.65
C VAL A 116 -7.86 -1.08 -11.78
N SER A 117 -8.55 0.04 -11.63
CA SER A 117 -9.47 0.58 -12.63
C SER A 117 -8.82 0.93 -13.97
N LYS A 118 -7.49 1.16 -14.00
CA LYS A 118 -6.74 1.46 -15.22
C LYS A 118 -6.51 0.24 -16.11
N TYR A 119 -6.66 -0.97 -15.59
CA TYR A 119 -6.35 -2.22 -16.29
C TYR A 119 -7.64 -2.99 -16.58
N GLN A 120 -8.14 -2.85 -17.81
CA GLN A 120 -9.32 -3.58 -18.25
C GLN A 120 -8.92 -4.94 -18.83
N TYR A 121 -9.33 -6.02 -18.18
CA TYR A 121 -9.06 -7.39 -18.65
C TYR A 121 -10.32 -8.25 -18.56
N LYS A 122 -10.84 -8.70 -19.70
CA LYS A 122 -11.98 -9.64 -19.83
C LYS A 122 -13.22 -9.28 -18.97
N GLY A 123 -13.48 -7.99 -18.74
CA GLY A 123 -14.61 -7.54 -17.92
C GLY A 123 -14.53 -7.92 -16.44
N ILE A 124 -13.32 -8.11 -15.90
CA ILE A 124 -13.07 -8.27 -14.46
C ILE A 124 -13.54 -7.02 -13.71
N LYS A 125 -14.28 -7.23 -12.62
CA LYS A 125 -14.85 -6.15 -11.80
C LYS A 125 -14.22 -6.13 -10.42
N SER A 126 -13.92 -4.93 -9.93
CA SER A 126 -13.44 -4.71 -8.56
C SER A 126 -14.45 -3.95 -7.70
N VAL A 127 -14.28 -4.04 -6.39
CA VAL A 127 -14.92 -3.16 -5.42
C VAL A 127 -13.94 -2.81 -4.30
N CYS A 128 -13.98 -1.57 -3.84
CA CYS A 128 -13.21 -1.08 -2.72
C CYS A 128 -14.08 -0.97 -1.45
N LEU A 129 -13.72 -1.72 -0.40
CA LEU A 129 -14.48 -1.89 0.85
C LEU A 129 -13.70 -1.29 2.03
N TYR A 130 -14.10 -0.10 2.46
CA TYR A 130 -13.46 0.62 3.56
C TYR A 130 -14.46 1.31 4.49
N GLY A 131 -14.00 1.60 5.72
CA GLY A 131 -14.77 2.34 6.74
C GLY A 131 -14.91 3.83 6.41
N GLY A 132 -15.97 4.47 6.94
CA GLY A 132 -16.26 5.89 6.68
C GLY A 132 -16.81 6.19 5.28
N GLY A 133 -17.04 5.17 4.43
CA GLY A 133 -17.80 5.28 3.18
C GLY A 133 -19.21 4.68 3.30
N ASP A 134 -20.04 4.90 2.28
CA ASP A 134 -21.41 4.38 2.24
C ASP A 134 -21.44 2.85 2.21
N ARG A 135 -21.86 2.26 3.33
CA ARG A 135 -21.97 0.81 3.51
C ARG A 135 -23.02 0.19 2.58
N ARG A 136 -24.14 0.87 2.33
CA ARG A 136 -25.23 0.35 1.49
C ARG A 136 -24.81 0.31 0.03
N GLU A 137 -24.11 1.34 -0.44
CA GLU A 137 -23.55 1.38 -1.79
C GLU A 137 -22.54 0.23 -1.98
N GLN A 138 -21.62 0.03 -1.04
CA GLN A 138 -20.65 -1.07 -1.09
C GLN A 138 -21.33 -2.45 -1.15
N ILE A 139 -22.36 -2.69 -0.32
CA ILE A 139 -23.13 -3.95 -0.35
C ILE A 139 -23.82 -4.14 -1.70
N LYS A 140 -24.41 -3.07 -2.24
CA LYS A 140 -25.09 -3.10 -3.54
C LYS A 140 -24.11 -3.48 -4.66
N VAL A 141 -22.89 -2.96 -4.66
CA VAL A 141 -21.87 -3.33 -5.65
C VAL A 141 -21.46 -4.80 -5.49
N VAL A 142 -21.18 -5.25 -4.26
CA VAL A 142 -20.85 -6.67 -4.00
C VAL A 142 -21.98 -7.60 -4.49
N SER A 143 -23.24 -7.24 -4.24
CA SER A 143 -24.40 -8.05 -4.65
C SER A 143 -24.59 -8.19 -6.16
N LYS A 144 -23.96 -7.31 -6.97
CA LYS A 144 -23.98 -7.39 -8.44
C LYS A 144 -22.96 -8.39 -9.01
N GLY A 145 -22.12 -8.97 -8.15
CA GLY A 145 -21.01 -9.83 -8.55
C GLY A 145 -19.75 -9.04 -8.87
N VAL A 146 -18.66 -9.39 -8.19
CA VAL A 146 -17.33 -8.79 -8.32
C VAL A 146 -16.27 -9.90 -8.24
N ASP A 147 -15.13 -9.69 -8.88
CA ASP A 147 -14.05 -10.68 -8.94
C ASP A 147 -12.88 -10.32 -8.00
N ILE A 148 -12.65 -9.03 -7.81
CA ILE A 148 -11.61 -8.46 -6.96
C ILE A 148 -12.26 -7.67 -5.82
N VAL A 149 -11.86 -7.97 -4.59
CA VAL A 149 -12.18 -7.15 -3.42
C VAL A 149 -10.91 -6.49 -2.93
N ILE A 150 -10.91 -5.16 -2.89
CA ILE A 150 -9.88 -4.35 -2.23
C ILE A 150 -10.48 -3.88 -0.92
N ALA A 151 -9.84 -4.11 0.22
CA ALA A 151 -10.50 -3.83 1.49
C ALA A 151 -9.56 -3.44 2.62
N THR A 152 -10.10 -2.65 3.55
CA THR A 152 -9.50 -2.54 4.90
C THR A 152 -10.01 -3.66 5.80
N PRO A 153 -9.19 -4.22 6.71
CA PRO A 153 -9.56 -5.38 7.52
C PRO A 153 -10.86 -5.22 8.32
N GLY A 154 -11.15 -4.02 8.81
CA GLY A 154 -12.37 -3.72 9.57
C GLY A 154 -13.64 -3.86 8.74
N ARG A 155 -13.70 -3.21 7.57
CA ARG A 155 -14.90 -3.24 6.71
C ARG A 155 -15.08 -4.61 6.06
N LEU A 156 -13.99 -5.29 5.71
CA LEU A 156 -14.05 -6.67 5.21
C LEU A 156 -14.76 -7.57 6.22
N ASN A 157 -14.32 -7.57 7.48
CA ASN A 157 -14.91 -8.38 8.53
C ASN A 157 -16.39 -8.07 8.80
N ASP A 158 -16.79 -6.80 8.79
CA ASP A 158 -18.21 -6.40 8.90
C ASP A 158 -19.06 -7.09 7.82
N LEU A 159 -18.64 -7.01 6.56
CA LEU A 159 -19.41 -7.58 5.45
C LEU A 159 -19.40 -9.11 5.41
N ILE A 160 -18.32 -9.75 5.85
CA ILE A 160 -18.26 -11.21 6.02
C ILE A 160 -19.23 -11.65 7.12
N LEU A 161 -19.17 -11.02 8.30
CA LEU A 161 -20.02 -11.38 9.44
C LEU A 161 -21.50 -11.13 9.17
N ALA A 162 -21.82 -10.06 8.43
CA ALA A 162 -23.17 -9.76 7.98
C ALA A 162 -23.64 -10.64 6.80
N ARG A 163 -22.80 -11.58 6.33
CA ARG A 163 -23.08 -12.50 5.20
C ARG A 163 -23.38 -11.78 3.89
N HIS A 164 -22.80 -10.59 3.69
CA HIS A 164 -22.90 -9.86 2.42
C HIS A 164 -21.77 -10.21 1.45
N LEU A 165 -20.69 -10.83 1.93
CA LEU A 165 -19.55 -11.24 1.12
C LEU A 165 -19.23 -12.72 1.36
N ASN A 166 -19.27 -13.52 0.29
CA ASN A 166 -18.79 -14.90 0.30
C ASN A 166 -17.27 -14.90 0.06
N ILE A 167 -16.51 -15.60 0.90
CA ILE A 167 -15.04 -15.62 0.89
C ILE A 167 -14.45 -16.97 0.49
N ILE A 168 -15.30 -17.98 0.26
CA ILE A 168 -14.88 -19.37 0.00
C ILE A 168 -14.02 -19.47 -1.26
N ASN A 169 -14.30 -18.62 -2.26
CA ASN A 169 -13.62 -18.64 -3.56
C ASN A 169 -12.39 -17.75 -3.66
N PHE A 170 -11.97 -17.08 -2.58
CA PHE A 170 -10.67 -16.39 -2.59
C PHE A 170 -9.54 -17.39 -2.78
N SER A 171 -8.90 -17.37 -3.94
CA SER A 171 -7.74 -18.23 -4.26
C SER A 171 -6.47 -17.43 -4.55
N TYR A 172 -6.54 -16.10 -4.52
CA TYR A 172 -5.39 -15.19 -4.57
C TYR A 172 -5.55 -14.09 -3.52
N ILE A 173 -4.61 -14.01 -2.58
CA ILE A 173 -4.70 -13.07 -1.45
C ILE A 173 -3.46 -12.19 -1.42
N VAL A 174 -3.67 -10.88 -1.32
CA VAL A 174 -2.60 -9.89 -1.18
C VAL A 174 -2.73 -9.21 0.18
N LEU A 175 -1.64 -9.18 0.93
CA LEU A 175 -1.46 -8.40 2.15
C LEU A 175 -0.50 -7.24 1.84
N ASP A 176 -1.02 -6.07 1.50
CA ASP A 176 -0.19 -4.91 1.14
C ASP A 176 0.11 -4.02 2.35
N GLU A 177 1.37 -3.60 2.47
CA GLU A 177 1.93 -2.94 3.66
C GLU A 177 1.64 -3.71 4.96
N ALA A 178 2.06 -4.98 4.99
CA ALA A 178 1.80 -5.89 6.11
C ALA A 178 2.40 -5.41 7.44
N ASP A 179 3.58 -4.78 7.43
CA ASP A 179 4.15 -4.10 8.59
C ASP A 179 3.18 -3.06 9.17
N ARG A 180 2.65 -2.18 8.32
CA ARG A 180 1.69 -1.16 8.76
C ARG A 180 0.39 -1.74 9.29
N MET A 181 -0.10 -2.82 8.69
CA MET A 181 -1.29 -3.50 9.22
C MET A 181 -1.06 -4.01 10.65
N LEU A 182 0.13 -4.52 10.95
CA LEU A 182 0.49 -4.97 12.29
C LEU A 182 0.66 -3.81 13.27
N ASP A 183 1.28 -2.70 12.85
CA ASP A 183 1.43 -1.50 13.68
C ASP A 183 0.07 -0.90 14.09
N MET A 184 -0.95 -1.06 13.24
CA MET A 184 -2.32 -0.64 13.51
C MET A 184 -3.11 -1.66 14.34
N GLY A 185 -2.49 -2.78 14.72
CA GLY A 185 -3.12 -3.82 15.52
C GLY A 185 -4.14 -4.66 14.75
N PHE A 186 -4.06 -4.71 13.41
CA PHE A 186 -5.01 -5.49 12.59
C PHE A 186 -4.71 -6.99 12.52
N GLU A 187 -3.67 -7.49 13.20
CA GLU A 187 -3.35 -8.93 13.18
C GLU A 187 -4.59 -9.80 13.49
N PRO A 188 -5.37 -9.58 14.57
CA PRO A 188 -6.55 -10.39 14.87
C PRO A 188 -7.62 -10.35 13.77
N GLN A 189 -7.83 -9.19 13.16
CA GLN A 189 -8.81 -8.98 12.09
C GLN A 189 -8.39 -9.69 10.80
N ILE A 190 -7.10 -9.68 10.47
CA ILE A 190 -6.54 -10.45 9.34
C ILE A 190 -6.73 -11.94 9.61
N ARG A 191 -6.37 -12.41 10.82
CA ARG A 191 -6.54 -13.82 11.20
C ARG A 191 -7.97 -14.29 11.02
N LYS A 192 -8.92 -13.49 11.49
CA LYS A 192 -10.35 -13.77 11.40
C LYS A 192 -10.84 -13.80 9.95
N SER A 193 -10.42 -12.84 9.13
CA SER A 193 -10.87 -12.74 7.73
C SER A 193 -10.37 -13.91 6.87
N LEU A 194 -9.16 -14.41 7.17
CA LEU A 194 -8.51 -15.47 6.40
C LEU A 194 -8.81 -16.88 6.90
N PHE A 195 -9.47 -17.01 8.06
CA PHE A 195 -9.69 -18.30 8.71
C PHE A 195 -10.54 -19.26 7.88
N ASP A 196 -11.63 -18.76 7.29
CA ASP A 196 -12.57 -19.55 6.48
C ASP A 196 -12.22 -19.56 4.98
N VAL A 197 -11.06 -19.00 4.60
CA VAL A 197 -10.62 -19.03 3.21
C VAL A 197 -9.96 -20.38 2.90
N ARG A 198 -10.25 -20.90 1.71
CA ARG A 198 -9.71 -22.18 1.23
C ARG A 198 -8.17 -22.27 1.38
N PRO A 199 -7.62 -23.44 1.72
CA PRO A 199 -6.18 -23.61 1.93
C PRO A 199 -5.37 -23.63 0.63
N ASP A 200 -5.99 -24.05 -0.48
CA ASP A 200 -5.39 -24.06 -1.82
C ASP A 200 -5.54 -22.68 -2.48
N ARG A 201 -4.66 -21.78 -2.05
CA ARG A 201 -4.61 -20.39 -2.50
C ARG A 201 -3.16 -19.97 -2.71
N GLN A 202 -2.98 -18.93 -3.52
CA GLN A 202 -1.73 -18.20 -3.63
C GLN A 202 -1.78 -16.96 -2.73
N THR A 203 -0.72 -16.72 -1.96
CA THR A 203 -0.62 -15.56 -1.07
C THR A 203 0.58 -14.69 -1.44
N VAL A 204 0.33 -13.39 -1.52
CA VAL A 204 1.34 -12.34 -1.72
C VAL A 204 1.34 -11.44 -0.51
N MET A 205 2.53 -11.18 0.04
CA MET A 205 2.71 -10.24 1.13
C MET A 205 3.70 -9.18 0.71
N THR A 206 3.32 -7.91 0.78
CA THR A 206 4.21 -6.78 0.51
C THR A 206 4.42 -5.96 1.78
N SER A 207 5.65 -5.55 2.02
CA SER A 207 6.05 -4.83 3.23
C SER A 207 7.22 -3.89 2.91
N ALA A 208 7.38 -2.80 3.66
CA ALA A 208 8.60 -1.99 3.54
C ALA A 208 9.71 -2.54 4.43
N THR A 209 9.32 -3.13 5.57
CA THR A 209 10.22 -3.63 6.61
C THR A 209 10.04 -5.14 6.83
N TRP A 210 10.96 -5.77 7.60
CA TRP A 210 10.92 -7.21 7.91
C TRP A 210 11.00 -7.55 9.41
N PRO A 211 10.13 -6.98 10.26
CA PRO A 211 10.12 -7.24 11.68
C PRO A 211 9.58 -8.64 12.01
N SER A 212 9.79 -9.09 13.25
CA SER A 212 9.35 -10.42 13.73
C SER A 212 7.84 -10.65 13.57
N GLY A 213 7.02 -9.60 13.72
CA GLY A 213 5.57 -9.68 13.49
C GLY A 213 5.21 -10.06 12.06
N VAL A 214 5.84 -9.42 11.06
CA VAL A 214 5.61 -9.73 9.64
C VAL A 214 6.10 -11.14 9.32
N ARG A 215 7.26 -11.55 9.88
CA ARG A 215 7.77 -12.93 9.74
C ARG A 215 6.75 -13.96 10.26
N ARG A 216 6.22 -13.76 11.47
CA ARG A 216 5.20 -14.63 12.07
C ARG A 216 3.92 -14.68 11.25
N LEU A 217 3.53 -13.56 10.65
CA LEU A 217 2.38 -13.50 9.74
C LEU A 217 2.64 -14.34 8.49
N ALA A 218 3.81 -14.19 7.86
CA ALA A 218 4.19 -14.99 6.70
C ALA A 218 4.24 -16.49 7.00
N GLU A 219 4.83 -16.89 8.12
CA GLU A 219 4.87 -18.30 8.59
C GLU A 219 3.48 -18.89 8.81
N SER A 220 2.51 -18.07 9.24
CA SER A 220 1.15 -18.53 9.53
C SER A 220 0.28 -18.69 8.27
N TYR A 221 0.49 -17.87 7.24
CA TYR A 221 -0.47 -17.73 6.13
C TYR A 221 0.06 -18.15 4.75
N MET A 222 1.38 -18.30 4.61
CA MET A 222 2.03 -18.54 3.33
C MET A 222 2.69 -19.92 3.29
N LYS A 223 2.81 -20.49 2.09
CA LYS A 223 3.42 -21.80 1.86
C LYS A 223 4.71 -21.67 1.05
N ASP A 224 5.83 -21.99 1.70
CA ASP A 224 7.18 -21.98 1.12
C ASP A 224 7.49 -20.73 0.24
N PRO A 225 7.21 -19.50 0.74
CA PRO A 225 7.24 -18.29 -0.08
C PRO A 225 8.64 -17.92 -0.56
N ILE A 226 8.71 -17.33 -1.75
CA ILE A 226 9.92 -16.68 -2.25
C ILE A 226 9.96 -15.24 -1.74
N GLN A 227 11.01 -14.90 -0.98
CA GLN A 227 11.26 -13.55 -0.52
C GLN A 227 12.11 -12.79 -1.55
N ILE A 228 11.59 -11.66 -2.03
CA ILE A 228 12.23 -10.73 -2.94
C ILE A 228 12.47 -9.42 -2.18
N ASN A 229 13.73 -9.06 -1.99
CA ASN A 229 14.14 -7.82 -1.34
C ASN A 229 14.73 -6.87 -2.39
N VAL A 230 14.09 -5.72 -2.58
CA VAL A 230 14.58 -4.64 -3.45
C VAL A 230 15.09 -3.51 -2.57
N GLY A 231 16.41 -3.28 -2.61
CA GLY A 231 17.10 -2.37 -1.70
C GLY A 231 17.98 -3.12 -0.69
N SER A 232 18.42 -2.43 0.36
CA SER A 232 19.10 -3.05 1.51
C SER A 232 18.09 -3.55 2.54
N LEU A 233 18.39 -4.67 3.21
CA LEU A 233 17.61 -5.21 4.35
C LEU A 233 17.87 -4.44 5.64
N ASP A 234 19.01 -3.75 5.71
CA ASP A 234 19.26 -2.83 6.80
C ASP A 234 18.28 -1.66 6.65
N LEU A 235 17.71 -1.21 7.78
CA LEU A 235 17.06 0.10 7.93
C LEU A 235 18.10 1.22 7.70
N ALA A 236 18.83 1.16 6.59
CA ALA A 236 19.63 2.24 6.10
C ALA A 236 18.64 3.26 5.58
N ALA A 237 18.50 4.35 6.32
CA ALA A 237 17.76 5.52 5.89
C ALA A 237 18.11 5.80 4.43
N VAL A 238 17.07 5.97 3.61
CA VAL A 238 17.13 5.95 2.15
C VAL A 238 18.38 6.69 1.68
N HIS A 239 19.37 5.99 1.09
CA HIS A 239 20.62 6.62 0.67
C HIS A 239 20.41 7.71 -0.41
N THR A 240 19.21 7.79 -0.98
CA THR A 240 18.79 8.82 -1.95
C THR A 240 18.20 10.06 -1.29
N VAL A 241 17.97 10.07 0.03
CA VAL A 241 17.36 11.20 0.76
C VAL A 241 18.43 11.87 1.60
N THR A 242 18.62 13.18 1.38
CA THR A 242 19.49 14.00 2.21
C THR A 242 18.81 14.26 3.55
N GLN A 243 19.44 13.81 4.62
CA GLN A 243 18.93 13.97 5.98
C GLN A 243 19.76 15.05 6.69
N LYS A 244 19.07 16.08 7.19
CA LYS A 244 19.67 17.13 8.01
C LYS A 244 19.06 17.04 9.40
N ILE A 245 19.90 17.05 10.43
CA ILE A 245 19.49 17.03 11.83
C ILE A 245 19.81 18.40 12.41
N MET A 246 18.79 19.04 13.00
CA MET A 246 18.93 20.29 13.73
C MET A 246 18.63 20.01 15.20
N PHE A 247 19.54 20.40 16.08
CA PHE A 247 19.34 20.33 17.52
C PHE A 247 18.77 21.66 17.97
N VAL A 248 17.53 21.63 18.48
CA VAL A 248 16.79 22.79 19.01
C VAL A 248 16.14 22.39 20.32
N GLU A 249 15.96 23.36 21.22
CA GLU A 249 15.14 23.16 22.41
C GLU A 249 13.66 23.04 22.01
N GLU A 250 12.84 22.41 22.86
CA GLU A 250 11.43 22.15 22.55
C GLU A 250 10.64 23.43 22.24
N ASP A 251 10.92 24.50 22.98
CA ASP A 251 10.24 25.79 22.84
C ASP A 251 10.68 26.56 21.57
N ASP A 252 11.85 26.24 21.01
CA ASP A 252 12.42 26.90 19.82
C ASP A 252 12.05 26.20 18.50
N LYS A 253 11.41 25.01 18.58
CA LYS A 253 11.04 24.22 17.40
C LYS A 253 10.11 24.96 16.44
N ASP A 254 9.13 25.67 16.98
CA ASP A 254 8.15 26.41 16.17
C ASP A 254 8.84 27.54 15.39
N GLU A 255 9.73 28.30 16.05
CA GLU A 255 10.51 29.36 15.42
C GLU A 255 11.41 28.82 14.31
N ALA A 256 12.15 27.74 14.58
CA ALA A 256 13.00 27.09 13.59
C ALA A 256 12.21 26.54 12.39
N LEU A 257 11.01 25.99 12.63
CA LEU A 257 10.11 25.53 11.56
C LEU A 257 9.65 26.69 10.69
N PHE A 258 9.24 27.81 11.29
CA PHE A 258 8.76 28.96 10.52
C PHE A 258 9.89 29.62 9.74
N GLU A 259 11.09 29.75 10.31
CA GLU A 259 12.27 30.23 9.59
C GLU A 259 12.57 29.31 8.38
N PHE A 260 12.48 27.99 8.55
CA PHE A 260 12.64 27.06 7.43
C PHE A 260 11.58 27.30 6.34
N ILE A 261 10.31 27.48 6.71
CA ILE A 261 9.19 27.69 5.76
C ILE A 261 9.33 29.02 5.02
N GLU A 262 9.75 30.09 5.71
CA GLU A 262 9.96 31.42 5.12
C GLU A 262 11.10 31.43 4.08
N ASN A 263 12.04 30.48 4.18
CA ASN A 263 13.16 30.31 3.25
C ASN A 263 12.91 29.23 2.17
N MET A 264 11.71 28.66 2.09
CA MET A 264 11.36 27.69 1.04
C MET A 264 11.27 28.32 -0.34
N ASP A 265 11.63 27.56 -1.38
CA ASP A 265 11.35 27.96 -2.75
C ASP A 265 9.83 27.88 -3.02
N PRO A 266 9.25 28.74 -3.89
CA PRO A 266 7.81 28.72 -4.19
C PRO A 266 7.26 27.39 -4.73
N ASN A 267 8.15 26.56 -5.30
CA ASN A 267 7.81 25.24 -5.83
C ASN A 267 8.00 24.11 -4.82
N ASP A 268 8.55 24.39 -3.64
CA ASP A 268 8.77 23.38 -2.62
C ASP A 268 7.43 22.91 -2.05
N LYS A 269 7.24 21.59 -2.07
CA LYS A 269 6.12 20.90 -1.46
C LYS A 269 6.60 20.12 -0.26
N ILE A 270 6.00 20.34 0.92
CA ILE A 270 6.50 19.77 2.18
C ILE A 270 5.41 19.08 3.01
N ILE A 271 5.83 18.10 3.80
CA ILE A 271 5.01 17.48 4.83
C ILE A 271 5.69 17.66 6.20
N ILE A 272 4.92 18.13 7.18
CA ILE A 272 5.38 18.36 8.55
C ILE A 272 4.74 17.31 9.45
N PHE A 273 5.55 16.42 10.01
CA PHE A 273 5.09 15.37 10.91
C PHE A 273 5.14 15.81 12.37
N CYS A 274 3.98 15.77 13.02
CA CYS A 274 3.80 16.05 14.44
C CYS A 274 3.41 14.77 15.19
N GLY A 275 3.90 14.60 16.42
CA GLY A 275 3.62 13.44 17.26
C GLY A 275 2.21 13.44 17.86
N LYS A 276 1.55 14.60 17.92
CA LYS A 276 0.20 14.75 18.48
C LYS A 276 -0.70 15.57 17.57
N LYS A 277 -2.00 15.23 17.56
CA LYS A 277 -3.04 15.95 16.81
C LYS A 277 -3.21 17.41 17.24
N VAL A 278 -2.95 17.71 18.53
CA VAL A 278 -3.03 19.07 19.07
C VAL A 278 -1.90 19.93 18.48
N THR A 279 -0.68 19.38 18.41
CA THR A 279 0.47 20.04 17.77
C THR A 279 0.21 20.28 16.29
N ALA A 280 -0.29 19.29 15.55
CA ALA A 280 -0.63 19.48 14.13
C ALA A 280 -1.66 20.60 13.90
N ARG A 281 -2.65 20.72 14.79
CA ARG A 281 -3.65 21.79 14.74
C ARG A 281 -3.05 23.16 15.07
N HIS A 282 -2.20 23.21 16.10
CA HIS A 282 -1.47 24.41 16.51
C HIS A 282 -0.63 24.96 15.35
N ILE A 283 0.26 24.15 14.79
CA ILE A 283 1.14 24.55 13.67
C ILE A 283 0.32 25.04 12.46
N HIS A 284 -0.73 24.32 12.08
CA HIS A 284 -1.61 24.76 10.99
C HIS A 284 -2.27 26.12 11.26
N THR A 285 -2.73 26.34 12.49
CA THR A 285 -3.37 27.61 12.89
C THR A 285 -2.36 28.76 12.81
N GLU A 286 -1.14 28.57 13.31
CA GLU A 286 -0.08 29.57 13.26
C GLU A 286 0.33 29.91 11.81
N LEU A 287 0.42 28.91 10.93
CA LEU A 287 0.66 29.14 9.51
C LEU A 287 -0.44 30.00 8.88
N CYS A 288 -1.72 29.69 9.16
CA CYS A 288 -2.83 30.49 8.68
C CYS A 288 -2.82 31.92 9.22
N LEU A 289 -2.45 32.13 10.49
CA LEU A 289 -2.32 33.47 11.09
C LEU A 289 -1.20 34.29 10.43
N LYS A 290 -0.13 33.63 9.99
CA LYS A 290 0.96 34.22 9.20
C LYS A 290 0.61 34.41 7.72
N GLY A 291 -0.59 34.01 7.28
CA GLY A 291 -1.04 34.11 5.89
C GLY A 291 -0.44 33.04 4.97
N ILE A 292 0.08 31.95 5.54
CA ILE A 292 0.66 30.83 4.80
C ILE A 292 -0.40 29.75 4.60
N GLU A 293 -0.69 29.42 3.35
CA GLU A 293 -1.66 28.39 2.99
C GLU A 293 -1.13 27.00 3.34
N SER A 294 -1.89 26.27 4.16
CA SER A 294 -1.55 24.91 4.58
C SER A 294 -2.80 24.09 4.81
N GLN A 295 -2.66 22.77 4.79
CA GLN A 295 -3.69 21.83 5.23
C GLN A 295 -3.23 21.02 6.43
N ALA A 296 -4.18 20.62 7.28
CA ALA A 296 -3.91 19.74 8.42
C ALA A 296 -4.56 18.36 8.23
N LEU A 297 -3.86 17.31 8.63
CA LEU A 297 -4.33 15.93 8.56
C LEU A 297 -4.06 15.20 9.88
N HIS A 298 -5.13 14.98 10.65
CA HIS A 298 -5.07 14.32 11.95
C HIS A 298 -6.36 13.53 12.24
N GLY A 299 -6.35 12.65 13.24
CA GLY A 299 -7.46 11.75 13.54
C GLY A 299 -8.82 12.38 13.88
N ASP A 300 -8.85 13.66 14.28
CA ASP A 300 -10.12 14.38 14.57
C ASP A 300 -10.76 15.05 13.34
N ARG A 301 -10.14 15.00 12.15
CA ARG A 301 -10.77 15.58 10.96
C ARG A 301 -11.77 14.59 10.37
N ASP A 302 -12.90 15.14 9.95
CA ASP A 302 -13.87 14.38 9.19
C ASP A 302 -13.27 13.91 7.87
N GLN A 303 -13.80 12.81 7.36
CA GLN A 303 -13.20 12.12 6.24
C GLN A 303 -13.28 12.92 4.93
N SER A 304 -14.34 13.71 4.74
CA SER A 304 -14.46 14.65 3.61
C SER A 304 -13.33 15.68 3.63
N ASP A 305 -13.02 16.20 4.81
CA ASP A 305 -11.98 17.22 4.99
C ASP A 305 -10.59 16.63 4.76
N ARG A 306 -10.39 15.36 5.15
CA ARG A 306 -9.16 14.62 4.86
C ARG A 306 -8.97 14.47 3.35
N GLU A 307 -10.02 14.11 2.61
CA GLU A 307 -9.94 13.94 1.16
C GLU A 307 -9.68 15.27 0.44
N ALA A 308 -10.39 16.33 0.84
CA ALA A 308 -10.18 17.67 0.31
C ALA A 308 -8.74 18.17 0.57
N ALA A 309 -8.24 18.01 1.81
CA ALA A 309 -6.87 18.40 2.16
C ALA A 309 -5.80 17.70 1.30
N LEU A 310 -6.03 16.44 0.92
CA LEU A 310 -5.13 15.71 0.05
C LEU A 310 -5.27 16.09 -1.41
N GLU A 311 -6.49 16.36 -1.86
CA GLU A 311 -6.73 16.88 -3.20
C GLU A 311 -6.05 18.23 -3.41
N ASP A 312 -6.16 19.14 -2.45
CA ASP A 312 -5.49 20.44 -2.44
C ASP A 312 -3.97 20.32 -2.50
N MET A 313 -3.41 19.33 -1.81
CA MET A 313 -1.97 19.07 -1.83
C MET A 313 -1.52 18.42 -3.15
N VAL A 314 -2.33 17.55 -3.74
CA VAL A 314 -2.03 16.88 -5.01
C VAL A 314 -2.15 17.85 -6.19
N ASN A 315 -3.17 18.71 -6.21
CA ASN A 315 -3.38 19.69 -7.27
C ASN A 315 -2.50 20.94 -7.13
N GLY A 316 -1.81 21.11 -6.00
CA GLY A 316 -0.90 22.23 -5.73
C GLY A 316 -1.62 23.51 -5.27
N SER A 317 -2.88 23.41 -4.83
CA SER A 317 -3.59 24.52 -4.17
C SER A 317 -2.95 24.87 -2.83
N VAL A 318 -2.35 23.87 -2.16
CA VAL A 318 -1.47 24.10 -1.01
C VAL A 318 -0.17 23.34 -1.20
N ASN A 319 0.92 23.89 -0.65
CA ASN A 319 2.25 23.28 -0.68
C ASN A 319 2.72 22.73 0.67
N ILE A 320 1.96 22.98 1.75
CA ILE A 320 2.30 22.59 3.11
C ILE A 320 1.21 21.69 3.68
N LEU A 321 1.57 20.46 4.03
CA LEU A 321 0.70 19.53 4.73
C LEU A 321 1.23 19.24 6.15
N VAL A 322 0.49 19.66 7.18
CA VAL A 322 0.79 19.33 8.57
C VAL A 322 0.05 18.05 8.95
N ALA A 323 0.75 17.01 9.39
CA ALA A 323 0.13 15.71 9.64
C ALA A 323 0.65 14.96 10.86
N THR A 324 -0.21 14.13 11.43
CA THR A 324 0.21 13.06 12.35
C THR A 324 0.42 11.75 11.60
N ASP A 325 1.28 10.87 12.08
CA ASP A 325 1.56 9.57 11.46
C ASP A 325 0.31 8.77 11.11
N VAL A 326 -0.65 8.73 12.03
CA VAL A 326 -1.89 7.96 11.85
C VAL A 326 -2.67 8.44 10.63
N ALA A 327 -2.61 9.74 10.36
CA ALA A 327 -3.41 10.36 9.32
C ALA A 327 -2.68 10.39 7.98
N SER A 328 -1.35 10.51 7.96
CA SER A 328 -0.55 10.57 6.73
C SER A 328 -0.08 9.21 6.18
N ARG A 329 -0.38 8.10 6.87
CA ARG A 329 -0.07 6.74 6.39
C ARG A 329 -0.90 6.38 5.14
N GLY A 330 -0.25 5.75 4.16
CA GLY A 330 -0.88 5.36 2.89
C GLY A 330 -1.14 6.50 1.89
N ILE A 331 -0.54 7.68 2.09
CA ILE A 331 -0.69 8.81 1.17
C ILE A 331 0.49 8.88 0.22
N ASP A 332 0.21 8.94 -1.08
CA ASP A 332 1.19 9.12 -2.14
C ASP A 332 1.05 10.55 -2.66
N ILE A 333 1.93 11.44 -2.17
CA ILE A 333 2.00 12.83 -2.63
C ILE A 333 3.20 12.89 -3.57
N LYS A 334 2.94 13.10 -4.86
CA LYS A 334 3.99 13.28 -5.84
C LYS A 334 4.72 14.60 -5.63
N ASP A 335 5.99 14.61 -6.02
CA ASP A 335 6.83 15.80 -6.07
C ASP A 335 7.05 16.44 -4.69
N LEU A 336 7.05 15.62 -3.63
CA LEU A 336 7.43 16.09 -2.30
C LEU A 336 8.93 16.41 -2.27
N THR A 337 9.26 17.65 -1.89
CA THR A 337 10.63 18.15 -1.83
C THR A 337 11.27 17.95 -0.46
N HIS A 338 10.49 18.14 0.62
CA HIS A 338 11.00 18.03 1.99
C HIS A 338 10.01 17.31 2.91
N VAL A 339 10.58 16.46 3.79
CA VAL A 339 9.89 15.86 4.93
C VAL A 339 10.46 16.48 6.19
N VAL A 340 9.63 17.20 6.94
CA VAL A 340 10.01 17.81 8.22
C VAL A 340 9.48 16.94 9.37
N ASN A 341 10.40 16.42 10.18
CA ASN A 341 10.05 15.72 11.41
C ASN A 341 10.12 16.71 12.58
N LEU A 342 9.02 17.41 12.86
CA LEU A 342 8.96 18.34 14.00
C LEU A 342 9.13 17.58 15.33
N ASP A 343 8.45 16.44 15.42
CA ASP A 343 8.65 15.47 16.49
C ASP A 343 9.31 14.21 15.93
N PHE A 344 10.40 13.76 16.55
CA PHE A 344 11.02 12.49 16.18
C PHE A 344 10.03 11.33 16.41
N PRO A 345 9.89 10.38 15.46
CA PRO A 345 8.95 9.27 15.56
C PRO A 345 9.30 8.32 16.71
N ARG A 346 8.34 7.46 17.09
CA ARG A 346 8.51 6.57 18.25
C ARG A 346 9.48 5.42 17.99
N ASN A 347 9.67 5.05 16.74
CA ASN A 347 10.59 4.00 16.32
C ASN A 347 11.25 4.36 14.97
N ILE A 348 12.30 3.61 14.63
CA ILE A 348 13.11 3.88 13.44
C ILE A 348 12.37 3.46 12.16
N GLU A 349 11.47 2.48 12.24
CA GLU A 349 10.65 2.04 11.12
C GLU A 349 9.73 3.18 10.63
N GLU A 350 9.09 3.86 11.57
CA GLU A 350 8.25 5.04 11.30
C GLU A 350 9.08 6.19 10.73
N TYR A 351 10.29 6.42 11.25
CA TYR A 351 11.23 7.39 10.65
C TYR A 351 11.51 7.08 9.18
N VAL A 352 11.86 5.83 8.86
CA VAL A 352 12.14 5.39 7.49
C VAL A 352 10.90 5.55 6.59
N HIS A 353 9.70 5.31 7.11
CA HIS A 353 8.46 5.56 6.38
C HIS A 353 8.17 7.03 6.13
N ARG A 354 8.50 7.92 7.07
CA ARG A 354 8.31 9.37 6.91
C ARG A 354 9.26 9.92 5.85
N VAL A 355 10.55 9.63 5.96
CA VAL A 355 11.58 10.16 5.03
C VAL A 355 11.56 9.47 3.67
N GLY A 356 10.87 8.34 3.53
CA GLY A 356 10.65 7.66 2.25
C GLY A 356 9.40 8.12 1.49
N ARG A 357 8.72 9.18 1.96
CA ARG A 357 7.76 9.94 1.16
C ARG A 357 8.52 10.77 0.14
#